data_AF-A0A7G2LY76-F1
#
_entry.id   AF-A0A7G2LY76-F1
#
_cell.length_a   1.000
_cell.length_b   1.000
_cell.length_c   1.000
_cell.angle_alpha   90.00
_cell.angle_beta   90.00
_cell.angle_gamma   90.00
#
_symmetry.space_group_name_H-M   'P 1'
#
loop_
_entity.id
_entity.type
_entity.pdbx_description
1 polymer ?
#
loop_
_entity_poly.entity_id
_entity_poly.type
_entity_poly.pdbx_seq_one_letter_code
_entity_poly.pdbx_strand_id
1 'polypeptide(L)'
;MKRLALLVMLALPYAGPVAADMLPGYDRFDLTADHRARPVAASIWYPSANRTYRAPVGDGPIFDPTFAFIGPAIAEGEHPLILLSHGSGGNAESLGWLTSGLVANGAIVLAVNHPGSTSGDSSPRRSVDLEARANDLTAALDMILADPAFAPFIDPDRIGVVGFSLGGATALGLAGVRFDGAAQDTNCSTGPEAADCVFFRLGDVRFADYPGFAADAR
;
A
#
# COMPACT_ATOMS: atom_id res chain seq x y z
N MET A 1 38.79 57.05 12.91
CA MET A 1 38.96 55.58 12.91
C MET A 1 37.61 54.91 12.74
N LYS A 2 37.24 54.48 11.53
CA LYS A 2 36.06 53.62 11.28
C LYS A 2 36.51 52.48 10.38
N ARG A 3 36.61 51.27 10.93
CA ARG A 3 36.87 50.04 10.17
C ARG A 3 35.51 49.44 9.81
N LEU A 4 35.19 49.41 8.52
CA LEU A 4 33.99 48.75 8.00
C LEU A 4 34.35 47.28 7.75
N ALA A 5 33.79 46.37 8.55
CA ALA A 5 33.95 44.93 8.36
C ALA A 5 32.88 44.45 7.36
N LEU A 6 33.32 43.94 6.21
CA LEU A 6 32.47 43.34 5.19
C LEU A 6 32.25 41.87 5.56
N LEU A 7 31.04 41.50 5.98
CA LEU A 7 30.65 40.09 6.12
C LEU A 7 30.28 39.54 4.74
N VAL A 8 31.10 38.62 4.23
CA VAL A 8 30.80 37.80 3.06
C VAL A 8 30.05 36.57 3.56
N MET A 9 28.74 36.49 3.31
CA MET A 9 28.01 35.23 3.45
C MET A 9 28.32 34.36 2.24
N LEU A 10 29.11 33.30 2.44
CA LEU A 10 29.16 32.20 1.48
C LEU A 10 27.86 31.40 1.60
N ALA A 11 26.97 31.56 0.62
CA ALA A 11 25.91 30.60 0.38
C ALA A 11 26.55 29.34 -0.23
N LEU A 12 26.69 28.28 0.57
CA LEU A 12 26.95 26.96 0.01
C LEU A 12 25.69 26.51 -0.73
N PRO A 13 25.75 26.21 -2.04
CA PRO A 13 24.65 25.54 -2.70
C PRO A 13 24.54 24.13 -2.11
N TYR A 14 23.42 23.82 -1.47
CA TYR A 14 23.02 22.45 -1.20
C TYR A 14 22.80 21.77 -2.56
N ALA A 15 23.82 21.10 -3.07
CA ALA A 15 23.63 20.08 -4.10
C ALA A 15 23.06 18.85 -3.40
N GLY A 16 21.74 18.82 -3.19
CA GLY A 16 21.06 17.55 -2.95
C GLY A 16 21.30 16.63 -4.15
N PRO A 17 21.32 15.30 -3.97
CA PRO A 17 21.41 14.40 -5.11
C PRO A 17 20.23 14.70 -6.02
N VAL A 18 20.53 15.14 -7.24
CA VAL A 18 19.56 15.14 -8.33
C VAL A 18 19.33 13.66 -8.61
N ALA A 19 18.38 13.05 -7.91
CA ALA A 19 17.76 11.81 -8.36
C ALA A 19 17.06 12.16 -9.67
N ALA A 20 17.81 12.08 -10.76
CA ALA A 20 17.31 12.39 -12.08
C ALA A 20 16.18 11.41 -12.40
N ASP A 21 14.92 11.88 -12.38
CA ASP A 21 13.71 11.31 -13.00
C ASP A 21 13.79 9.81 -13.38
N MET A 22 14.16 8.94 -12.45
CA MET A 22 14.19 7.50 -12.69
C MET A 22 12.83 6.97 -12.29
N LEU A 23 12.12 6.38 -13.26
CA LEU A 23 10.85 5.71 -12.98
C LEU A 23 11.07 4.65 -11.91
N PRO A 24 10.08 4.43 -11.03
CA PRO A 24 10.19 3.38 -10.02
C PRO A 24 10.40 2.01 -10.69
N GLY A 25 11.08 1.12 -9.99
CA GLY A 25 11.06 -0.30 -10.28
C GLY A 25 9.73 -0.92 -9.85
N TYR A 26 9.30 -1.95 -10.56
CA TYR A 26 8.10 -2.71 -10.27
C TYR A 26 8.35 -4.20 -10.50
N ASP A 27 7.88 -5.01 -9.56
CA ASP A 27 7.79 -6.47 -9.70
C ASP A 27 6.50 -7.02 -9.06
N ARG A 28 6.15 -8.27 -9.40
CA ARG A 28 4.98 -8.98 -8.90
C ARG A 28 5.30 -10.42 -8.54
N PHE A 29 4.59 -10.95 -7.56
CA PHE A 29 4.77 -12.31 -7.07
C PHE A 29 3.48 -12.84 -6.42
N ASP A 30 3.47 -14.15 -6.21
CA ASP A 30 2.38 -14.83 -5.51
C ASP A 30 2.80 -15.10 -4.05
N LEU A 31 2.06 -14.50 -3.12
CA LEU A 31 2.20 -14.71 -1.69
C LEU A 31 1.42 -15.95 -1.27
N THR A 32 2.08 -16.88 -0.58
CA THR A 32 1.36 -17.95 0.14
C THR A 32 1.06 -17.46 1.56
N ALA A 33 -0.22 -17.48 1.95
CA ALA A 33 -0.66 -17.07 3.27
C ALA A 33 -1.58 -18.15 3.87
N ASP A 34 -1.32 -18.55 5.11
CA ASP A 34 -1.98 -19.71 5.75
C ASP A 34 -3.50 -19.54 5.88
N HIS A 35 -3.98 -18.30 6.06
CA HIS A 35 -5.41 -17.98 6.13
C HIS A 35 -6.11 -17.93 4.76
N ARG A 36 -5.38 -18.17 3.66
CA ARG A 36 -5.91 -18.14 2.30
C ARG A 36 -5.81 -19.52 1.66
N ALA A 37 -6.89 -19.94 1.00
CA ALA A 37 -6.95 -21.21 0.29
C ALA A 37 -6.17 -21.22 -1.04
N ARG A 38 -5.74 -20.06 -1.53
CA ARG A 38 -5.01 -19.86 -2.78
C ARG A 38 -3.95 -18.79 -2.59
N PRO A 39 -2.88 -18.79 -3.40
CA PRO A 39 -1.91 -17.72 -3.39
C PRO A 39 -2.57 -16.36 -3.64
N VAL A 40 -2.04 -15.34 -3.00
CA VAL A 40 -2.49 -13.95 -3.06
C VAL A 40 -1.54 -13.18 -3.96
N ALA A 41 -2.08 -12.48 -4.96
CA ALA A 41 -1.25 -11.65 -5.82
C ALA A 41 -0.72 -10.44 -5.03
N ALA A 42 0.58 -10.23 -5.07
CA ALA A 42 1.25 -9.09 -4.45
C ALA A 42 2.23 -8.45 -5.43
N SER A 43 2.55 -7.19 -5.17
CA SER A 43 3.48 -6.43 -5.99
C SER A 43 4.33 -5.51 -5.13
N ILE A 44 5.51 -5.17 -5.64
CA ILE A 44 6.45 -4.30 -4.97
C ILE A 44 6.95 -3.23 -5.93
N TRP A 45 6.99 -2.00 -5.43
CA TRP A 45 7.57 -0.86 -6.12
C TRP A 45 8.74 -0.31 -5.31
N TYR A 46 9.79 0.15 -5.97
CA TYR A 46 11.02 0.53 -5.27
C TYR A 46 11.86 1.53 -6.07
N PRO A 47 12.76 2.29 -5.42
CA PRO A 47 13.70 3.15 -6.12
C PRO A 47 14.60 2.31 -7.02
N SER A 48 14.66 2.63 -8.31
CA SER A 48 15.43 1.85 -9.29
C SER A 48 16.88 2.33 -9.37
N ALA A 49 17.81 1.39 -9.54
CA ALA A 49 19.23 1.67 -9.75
C ALA A 49 19.60 1.77 -11.25
N ASN A 50 18.80 1.13 -12.11
CA ASN A 50 19.04 1.06 -13.54
C ASN A 50 17.72 1.05 -14.32
N ARG A 51 17.84 1.26 -15.64
CA ARG A 51 16.71 1.22 -16.56
C ARG A 51 16.56 -0.18 -17.14
N THR A 52 15.32 -0.69 -17.14
CA THR A 52 14.93 -1.91 -17.86
C THR A 52 13.79 -1.60 -18.84
N TYR A 53 12.96 -2.59 -19.17
CA TYR A 53 11.77 -2.38 -19.98
C TYR A 53 10.79 -1.46 -19.24
N ARG A 54 10.42 -0.35 -19.90
CA ARG A 54 9.39 0.58 -19.41
C ARG A 54 8.01 0.08 -19.83
N ALA A 55 7.11 -0.10 -18.88
CA ALA A 55 5.72 -0.51 -19.13
C ALA A 55 4.73 0.34 -18.33
N PRO A 56 3.48 0.50 -18.81
CA PRO A 56 2.39 0.95 -17.96
C PRO A 56 2.06 -0.16 -16.95
N VAL A 57 1.89 0.22 -15.68
CA VAL A 57 1.44 -0.65 -14.60
C VAL A 57 0.15 -0.06 -14.04
N GLY A 58 -0.82 -0.95 -13.83
CA GLY A 58 -2.19 -0.56 -13.58
C GLY A 58 -2.87 -0.15 -14.89
N ASP A 59 -4.19 -0.24 -14.89
CA ASP A 59 -5.10 0.37 -15.85
C ASP A 59 -6.50 0.24 -15.24
N GLY A 60 -7.36 1.23 -15.43
CA GLY A 60 -8.69 1.17 -14.85
C GLY A 60 -9.56 2.37 -15.16
N PRO A 61 -10.87 2.25 -14.89
CA PRO A 61 -11.84 3.29 -15.21
C PRO A 61 -11.73 4.54 -14.32
N ILE A 62 -10.95 4.50 -13.24
CA ILE A 62 -10.84 5.56 -12.22
C ILE A 62 -9.49 6.28 -12.28
N PHE A 63 -8.40 5.55 -12.49
CA PHE A 63 -7.04 6.09 -12.44
C PHE A 63 -6.24 5.67 -13.66
N ASP A 64 -5.42 6.59 -14.16
CA ASP A 64 -4.52 6.34 -15.27
C ASP A 64 -3.39 5.36 -14.87
N PRO A 65 -2.87 4.58 -15.84
CA PRO A 65 -1.69 3.75 -15.62
C PRO A 65 -0.48 4.57 -15.20
N THR A 66 0.37 4.00 -14.34
CA THR A 66 1.66 4.58 -13.96
C THR A 66 2.80 3.84 -14.63
N PHE A 67 3.75 4.55 -15.25
CA PHE A 67 4.88 3.91 -15.90
C PHE A 67 5.98 3.53 -14.90
N ALA A 68 6.48 2.30 -15.02
CA ALA A 68 7.58 1.77 -14.22
C ALA A 68 8.60 1.03 -15.10
N PHE A 69 9.79 0.84 -14.55
CA PHE A 69 10.74 -0.14 -15.06
C PHE A 69 10.42 -1.52 -14.47
N ILE A 70 10.34 -2.55 -15.31
CA ILE A 70 9.98 -3.91 -14.88
C ILE A 70 11.24 -4.67 -14.45
N GLY A 71 11.27 -5.12 -13.20
CA GLY A 71 12.39 -5.85 -12.60
C GLY A 71 13.78 -5.20 -12.71
N PRO A 72 13.96 -3.87 -12.57
CA PRO A 72 15.30 -3.28 -12.43
C PRO A 72 15.92 -3.68 -11.10
N ALA A 73 17.23 -3.48 -10.98
CA ALA A 73 17.90 -3.53 -9.68
C ALA A 73 17.36 -2.43 -8.76
N ILE A 74 17.30 -2.74 -7.46
CA ILE A 74 16.92 -1.79 -6.40
C ILE A 74 18.10 -0.83 -6.18
N ALA A 75 17.80 0.45 -5.97
CA ALA A 75 18.80 1.44 -5.58
C ALA A 75 19.52 1.01 -4.29
N GLU A 76 20.80 1.38 -4.17
CA GLU A 76 21.58 1.05 -2.98
C GLU A 76 21.06 1.81 -1.75
N GLY A 77 21.15 1.14 -0.59
CA GLY A 77 20.76 1.69 0.71
C GLY A 77 19.51 1.03 1.28
N GLU A 78 19.22 1.34 2.54
CA GLU A 78 18.01 0.90 3.23
C GLU A 78 16.90 1.94 3.08
N HIS A 79 15.73 1.46 2.66
CA HIS A 79 14.56 2.27 2.35
C HIS A 79 13.44 2.01 3.36
N PRO A 80 12.64 3.04 3.75
CA PRO A 80 11.39 2.80 4.45
C PRO A 80 10.49 1.85 3.66
N LEU A 81 9.81 0.94 4.34
CA LEU A 81 8.82 0.05 3.74
C LEU A 81 7.41 0.57 4.03
N ILE A 82 6.60 0.73 2.99
CA ILE A 82 5.19 1.10 3.11
C ILE A 82 4.33 -0.04 2.58
N LEU A 83 3.50 -0.62 3.45
CA LEU A 83 2.46 -1.56 3.09
C LEU A 83 1.28 -0.80 2.46
N LEU A 84 0.69 -1.32 1.38
CA LEU A 84 -0.39 -0.66 0.67
C LEU A 84 -1.60 -1.58 0.46
N SER A 85 -2.77 -1.12 0.91
CA SER A 85 -4.06 -1.79 0.70
C SER A 85 -4.98 -1.00 -0.24
N HIS A 86 -5.50 -1.66 -1.28
CA HIS A 86 -6.40 -1.01 -2.25
C HIS A 86 -7.85 -0.86 -1.76
N GLY A 87 -8.69 -0.11 -2.47
CA GLY A 87 -10.13 0.00 -2.18
C GLY A 87 -10.95 -1.22 -2.64
N SER A 88 -12.20 -1.33 -2.21
CA SER A 88 -13.11 -2.39 -2.71
C SER A 88 -13.25 -2.33 -4.23
N GLY A 89 -13.12 -3.47 -4.91
CA GLY A 89 -13.21 -3.60 -6.38
C GLY A 89 -12.00 -3.06 -7.15
N GLY A 90 -11.05 -2.41 -6.47
CA GLY A 90 -9.80 -1.93 -7.05
C GLY A 90 -8.69 -2.98 -7.01
N ASN A 91 -7.47 -2.58 -7.33
CA ASN A 91 -6.28 -3.41 -7.22
C ASN A 91 -5.09 -2.52 -6.83
N ALA A 92 -3.99 -3.13 -6.40
CA ALA A 92 -2.76 -2.46 -6.00
C ALA A 92 -2.19 -1.59 -7.13
N GLU A 93 -2.22 -2.11 -8.35
CA GLU A 93 -1.59 -1.49 -9.52
C GLU A 93 -2.31 -0.19 -9.93
N SER A 94 -3.63 -0.09 -9.74
CA SER A 94 -4.39 1.14 -10.01
C SER A 94 -4.09 2.29 -9.04
N LEU A 95 -3.39 2.01 -7.94
CA LEU A 95 -2.87 3.01 -7.01
C LEU A 95 -1.41 3.42 -7.33
N GLY A 96 -0.91 3.11 -8.53
CA GLY A 96 0.42 3.49 -8.99
C GLY A 96 0.76 4.98 -8.85
N TRP A 97 -0.23 5.89 -8.93
CA TRP A 97 -0.02 7.32 -8.71
C TRP A 97 0.42 7.64 -7.28
N LEU A 98 -0.13 6.94 -6.28
CA LEU A 98 0.24 7.08 -4.88
C LEU A 98 1.59 6.40 -4.65
N THR A 99 1.73 5.18 -5.16
CA THR A 99 2.93 4.37 -5.02
C THR A 99 4.16 5.04 -5.63
N SER A 100 4.06 5.58 -6.83
CA SER A 100 5.16 6.30 -7.49
C SER A 100 5.56 7.56 -6.72
N GLY A 101 4.61 8.27 -6.11
CA GLY A 101 4.90 9.39 -5.22
C GLY A 101 5.69 8.97 -3.96
N LEU A 102 5.34 7.85 -3.34
CA LEU A 102 6.06 7.29 -2.19
C LEU A 102 7.47 6.84 -2.58
N VAL A 103 7.61 6.14 -3.71
CA VAL A 103 8.91 5.68 -4.22
C VAL A 103 9.82 6.84 -4.61
N ALA A 104 9.26 7.89 -5.21
CA ALA A 104 10.02 9.12 -5.51
C ALA A 104 10.57 9.80 -4.24
N ASN A 105 10.00 9.52 -3.06
CA ASN A 105 10.50 9.94 -1.75
C ASN A 105 11.37 8.87 -1.06
N GLY A 106 11.82 7.86 -1.81
CA GLY A 106 12.80 6.87 -1.37
C GLY A 106 12.21 5.68 -0.61
N ALA A 107 10.89 5.49 -0.59
CA ALA A 107 10.27 4.32 0.02
C ALA A 107 10.21 3.12 -0.93
N ILE A 108 10.25 1.91 -0.37
CA ILE A 108 9.76 0.69 -1.01
C ILE A 108 8.28 0.56 -0.64
N VAL A 109 7.43 0.18 -1.60
CA VAL A 109 6.00 -0.01 -1.39
C VAL A 109 5.63 -1.45 -1.72
N LEU A 110 5.15 -2.18 -0.71
CA LEU A 110 4.65 -3.54 -0.84
C LEU A 110 3.12 -3.52 -0.83
N ALA A 111 2.50 -4.00 -1.89
CA ALA A 111 1.06 -3.93 -2.09
C ALA A 111 0.47 -5.33 -2.30
N VAL A 112 -0.78 -5.51 -1.87
CA VAL A 112 -1.48 -6.79 -1.96
C VAL A 112 -2.84 -6.65 -2.62
N ASN A 113 -3.15 -7.55 -3.56
CA ASN A 113 -4.45 -7.70 -4.18
C ASN A 113 -5.30 -8.70 -3.40
N HIS A 114 -6.13 -8.19 -2.51
CA HIS A 114 -6.86 -8.97 -1.52
C HIS A 114 -7.99 -9.81 -2.14
N PRO A 115 -7.96 -11.15 -2.00
CA PRO A 115 -9.02 -12.02 -2.51
C PRO A 115 -10.39 -11.62 -1.96
N GLY A 116 -11.39 -11.61 -2.83
CA GLY A 116 -12.75 -11.23 -2.48
C GLY A 116 -13.05 -9.73 -2.41
N SER A 117 -12.03 -8.87 -2.56
CA SER A 117 -12.21 -7.41 -2.68
C SER A 117 -11.40 -6.75 -3.80
N THR A 118 -10.67 -7.53 -4.61
CA THR A 118 -9.86 -7.02 -5.73
C THR A 118 -10.63 -7.02 -7.06
N SER A 119 -10.13 -6.31 -8.07
CA SER A 119 -10.76 -6.20 -9.39
C SER A 119 -11.01 -7.58 -10.02
N GLY A 120 -12.23 -7.80 -10.52
CA GLY A 120 -12.65 -9.11 -11.05
C GLY A 120 -12.99 -10.16 -9.99
N ASP A 121 -12.65 -9.92 -8.72
CA ASP A 121 -12.91 -10.80 -7.58
C ASP A 121 -13.36 -9.99 -6.36
N SER A 122 -14.47 -9.25 -6.48
CA SER A 122 -14.99 -8.41 -5.40
C SER A 122 -16.47 -8.69 -5.16
N SER A 123 -16.81 -9.20 -3.97
CA SER A 123 -18.20 -9.43 -3.57
C SER A 123 -18.48 -8.88 -2.18
N PRO A 124 -19.70 -8.35 -1.91
CA PRO A 124 -20.04 -7.80 -0.60
C PRO A 124 -19.69 -8.73 0.57
N ARG A 125 -20.05 -10.02 0.46
CA ARG A 125 -19.85 -11.04 1.50
C ARG A 125 -18.38 -11.37 1.78
N ARG A 126 -17.46 -11.06 0.86
CA ARG A 126 -16.03 -11.32 1.05
C ARG A 126 -15.23 -10.04 1.33
N SER A 127 -15.67 -8.89 0.80
CA SER A 127 -15.02 -7.61 1.07
C SER A 127 -15.14 -7.14 2.52
N VAL A 128 -16.10 -7.68 3.30
CA VAL A 128 -16.30 -7.33 4.72
C VAL A 128 -15.28 -8.00 5.65
N ASP A 129 -14.53 -8.98 5.15
CA ASP A 129 -13.48 -9.67 5.91
C ASP A 129 -12.23 -8.80 6.05
N LEU A 130 -12.31 -7.80 6.93
CA LEU A 130 -11.24 -6.84 7.19
C LEU A 130 -10.00 -7.51 7.80
N GLU A 131 -10.20 -8.52 8.65
CA GLU A 131 -9.12 -9.27 9.29
C GLU A 131 -8.26 -9.99 8.26
N ALA A 132 -8.87 -10.74 7.35
CA ALA A 132 -8.10 -11.45 6.32
C ALA A 132 -7.30 -10.49 5.44
N ARG A 133 -7.77 -9.26 5.23
CA ARG A 133 -7.02 -8.21 4.52
C ARG A 133 -5.81 -7.71 5.31
N ALA A 134 -5.93 -7.54 6.61
CA ALA A 134 -4.79 -7.18 7.46
C ALA A 134 -3.76 -8.32 7.50
N ASN A 135 -4.23 -9.56 7.62
CA ASN A 135 -3.38 -10.74 7.64
C ASN A 135 -2.67 -10.98 6.29
N ASP A 136 -3.29 -10.62 5.16
CA ASP A 136 -2.63 -10.65 3.85
C ASP A 136 -1.39 -9.73 3.82
N LEU A 137 -1.48 -8.53 4.39
CA LEU A 137 -0.35 -7.59 4.45
C LEU A 137 0.72 -8.03 5.44
N THR A 138 0.31 -8.62 6.56
CA THR A 138 1.24 -9.19 7.55
C THR A 138 2.03 -10.33 6.93
N ALA A 139 1.36 -11.27 6.24
CA ALA A 139 2.04 -12.35 5.53
C ALA A 139 2.95 -11.83 4.41
N ALA A 140 2.55 -10.77 3.69
CA ALA A 140 3.40 -10.14 2.68
C ALA A 140 4.66 -9.52 3.31
N LEU A 141 4.50 -8.85 4.45
CA LEU A 141 5.61 -8.27 5.20
C LEU A 141 6.59 -9.34 5.67
N ASP A 142 6.10 -10.41 6.28
CA ASP A 142 6.94 -11.52 6.75
C ASP A 142 7.73 -12.14 5.60
N MET A 143 7.08 -12.35 4.46
CA MET A 143 7.72 -12.89 3.27
C MET A 143 8.82 -11.97 2.74
N ILE A 144 8.57 -10.65 2.62
CA ILE A 144 9.55 -9.73 2.03
C ILE A 144 10.76 -9.51 2.95
N LEU A 145 10.55 -9.53 4.27
CA LEU A 145 11.62 -9.41 5.26
C LEU A 145 12.48 -10.68 5.34
N ALA A 146 11.96 -11.82 4.91
CA ALA A 146 12.71 -13.07 4.82
C ALA A 146 13.39 -13.28 3.45
N ASP A 147 13.00 -12.53 2.42
CA ASP A 147 13.52 -12.70 1.06
C ASP A 147 14.89 -12.02 0.90
N PRO A 148 15.97 -12.76 0.59
CA PRO A 148 17.32 -12.18 0.41
C PRO A 148 17.43 -11.22 -0.77
N ALA A 149 16.48 -11.21 -1.71
CA ALA A 149 16.43 -10.26 -2.82
C ALA A 149 15.97 -8.86 -2.38
N PHE A 150 15.21 -8.75 -1.28
CA PHE A 150 14.58 -7.51 -0.85
C PHE A 150 15.01 -7.07 0.54
N ALA A 151 15.12 -7.99 1.50
CA ALA A 151 15.44 -7.70 2.89
C ALA A 151 16.67 -6.80 3.09
N PRO A 152 17.78 -6.95 2.33
CA PRO A 152 18.95 -6.07 2.49
C PRO A 152 18.72 -4.59 2.11
N PHE A 153 17.61 -4.27 1.44
CA PHE A 153 17.26 -2.92 1.00
C PHE A 153 16.14 -2.29 1.85
N ILE A 154 15.62 -3.01 2.83
CA ILE A 154 14.50 -2.57 3.68
C ILE A 154 15.06 -2.14 5.03
N ASP A 155 14.66 -0.95 5.49
CA ASP A 155 14.89 -0.51 6.86
C ASP A 155 13.78 -1.10 7.77
N PRO A 156 14.08 -2.06 8.65
CA PRO A 156 13.07 -2.72 9.48
C PRO A 156 12.50 -1.81 10.58
N ASP A 157 13.16 -0.70 10.91
CA ASP A 157 12.70 0.27 11.91
C ASP A 157 11.79 1.35 11.30
N ARG A 158 11.63 1.37 9.96
CA ARG A 158 10.79 2.33 9.24
C ARG A 158 9.74 1.63 8.37
N ILE A 159 8.82 0.93 9.04
CA ILE A 159 7.68 0.26 8.39
C ILE A 159 6.40 1.07 8.67
N GLY A 160 5.67 1.39 7.60
CA GLY A 160 4.38 2.07 7.66
C GLY A 160 3.31 1.37 6.82
N VAL A 161 2.07 1.81 6.94
CA VAL A 161 0.95 1.32 6.14
C VAL A 161 0.10 2.48 5.63
N VAL A 162 -0.33 2.38 4.37
CA VAL A 162 -1.29 3.28 3.75
C VAL A 162 -2.41 2.47 3.11
N GLY A 163 -3.57 3.09 2.98
CA GLY A 163 -4.68 2.45 2.29
C GLY A 163 -5.69 3.44 1.74
N PHE A 164 -6.34 3.03 0.66
CA PHE A 164 -7.36 3.84 -0.02
C PHE A 164 -8.75 3.23 0.16
N SER A 165 -9.74 4.06 0.52
CA SER A 165 -11.12 3.62 0.73
C SER A 165 -11.18 2.45 1.75
N LEU A 166 -11.70 1.28 1.37
CA LEU A 166 -11.70 0.07 2.22
C LEU A 166 -10.29 -0.31 2.71
N GLY A 167 -9.25 -0.09 1.90
CA GLY A 167 -7.87 -0.29 2.33
C GLY A 167 -7.44 0.66 3.46
N GLY A 168 -8.07 1.83 3.59
CA GLY A 168 -7.87 2.73 4.72
C GLY A 168 -8.37 2.12 6.04
N ALA A 169 -9.49 1.39 6.01
CA ALA A 169 -9.94 0.62 7.17
C ALA A 169 -8.92 -0.47 7.53
N THR A 170 -8.38 -1.20 6.54
CA THR A 170 -7.31 -2.18 6.74
C THR A 170 -6.06 -1.56 7.39
N ALA A 171 -5.61 -0.40 6.88
CA ALA A 171 -4.46 0.32 7.43
C ALA A 171 -4.68 0.74 8.88
N LEU A 172 -5.87 1.24 9.22
CA LEU A 172 -6.24 1.59 10.59
C LEU A 172 -6.29 0.36 11.50
N GLY A 173 -6.77 -0.78 10.99
CA GLY A 173 -6.79 -2.06 11.69
C GLY A 173 -5.39 -2.52 12.10
N LEU A 174 -4.44 -2.50 11.16
CA LEU A 174 -3.02 -2.80 11.43
C LEU A 174 -2.40 -1.81 12.42
N ALA A 175 -2.81 -0.54 12.38
CA ALA A 175 -2.42 0.46 13.39
C ALA A 175 -3.10 0.27 14.76
N GLY A 176 -3.96 -0.75 14.91
CA GLY A 176 -4.57 -1.15 16.16
C GLY A 176 -5.98 -0.62 16.43
N VAL A 177 -6.62 0.03 15.45
CA VAL A 177 -8.04 0.44 15.53
C VAL A 177 -8.93 -0.80 15.52
N ARG A 178 -9.98 -0.81 16.34
CA ARG A 178 -10.99 -1.87 16.38
C ARG A 178 -12.22 -1.46 15.59
N PHE A 179 -12.78 -2.41 14.84
CA PHE A 179 -14.01 -2.23 14.11
C PHE A 179 -15.19 -2.72 14.95
N ASP A 180 -16.20 -1.88 15.13
CA ASP A 180 -17.45 -2.23 15.81
C ASP A 180 -18.54 -2.45 14.76
N GLY A 181 -18.80 -3.73 14.47
CA GLY A 181 -19.80 -4.11 13.49
C GLY A 181 -21.23 -3.69 13.86
N ALA A 182 -21.58 -3.70 15.15
CA ALA A 182 -22.91 -3.27 15.59
C ALA A 182 -23.10 -1.76 15.44
N ALA A 183 -22.06 -0.97 15.70
CA ALA A 183 -22.05 0.46 15.42
C ALA A 183 -22.18 0.74 13.92
N GLN A 184 -21.50 -0.03 13.06
CA GLN A 184 -21.63 0.11 11.61
C GLN A 184 -23.02 -0.29 11.10
N ASP A 185 -23.63 -1.37 11.61
CA ASP A 185 -25.01 -1.74 11.29
C ASP A 185 -26.00 -0.62 11.68
N THR A 186 -25.77 0.02 12.83
CA THR A 186 -26.55 1.19 13.27
C THR A 186 -26.36 2.36 12.31
N ASN A 187 -25.12 2.68 11.93
CA ASN A 187 -24.80 3.73 10.97
C ASN A 187 -25.51 3.48 9.62
N CYS A 188 -25.45 2.25 9.10
CA CYS A 188 -26.12 1.87 7.85
C CYS A 188 -27.65 1.87 7.93
N SER A 189 -28.22 1.74 9.13
CA SER A 189 -29.66 1.89 9.35
C SER A 189 -30.07 3.37 9.35
N THR A 190 -29.22 4.27 9.87
CA THR A 190 -29.49 5.71 9.91
C THR A 190 -29.10 6.47 8.63
N GLY A 191 -28.13 5.94 7.88
CA GLY A 191 -27.62 6.51 6.64
C GLY A 191 -27.56 5.46 5.51
N PRO A 192 -28.71 4.90 5.10
CA PRO A 192 -28.74 3.74 4.20
C PRO A 192 -28.20 4.00 2.79
N GLU A 193 -28.09 5.26 2.38
CA GLU A 193 -27.59 5.68 1.06
C GLU A 193 -26.05 5.81 1.01
N ALA A 194 -25.36 5.65 2.15
CA ALA A 194 -23.89 5.63 2.15
C ALA A 194 -23.38 4.49 1.25
N ALA A 195 -22.40 4.79 0.40
CA ALA A 195 -22.00 3.91 -0.69
C ALA A 195 -21.52 2.52 -0.21
N ASP A 196 -20.83 2.48 0.92
CA ASP A 196 -20.42 1.26 1.62
C ASP A 196 -21.64 0.46 2.09
N CYS A 197 -22.61 1.11 2.75
CA CYS A 197 -23.84 0.45 3.21
C CYS A 197 -24.67 -0.12 2.05
N VAL A 198 -24.78 0.61 0.93
CA VAL A 198 -25.45 0.14 -0.29
C VAL A 198 -24.74 -1.11 -0.83
N PHE A 199 -23.42 -1.04 -0.99
CA PHE A 199 -22.63 -2.16 -1.51
C PHE A 199 -22.76 -3.41 -0.63
N PHE A 200 -22.58 -3.27 0.69
CA PHE A 200 -22.61 -4.41 1.61
C PHE A 200 -24.01 -5.05 1.74
N ARG A 201 -25.07 -4.25 1.64
CA ARG A 201 -26.46 -4.74 1.65
C ARG A 201 -26.79 -5.62 0.45
N LEU A 202 -26.18 -5.42 -0.71
CA LEU A 202 -26.38 -6.28 -1.89
C LEU A 202 -25.98 -7.74 -1.66
N GLY A 203 -25.18 -8.01 -0.64
CA GLY A 203 -24.87 -9.37 -0.21
C GLY A 203 -25.46 -9.76 1.14
N ASP A 204 -26.46 -9.04 1.66
CA ASP A 204 -27.06 -9.28 2.99
C ASP A 204 -26.03 -9.30 4.13
N VAL A 205 -24.97 -8.50 4.00
CA VAL A 205 -23.94 -8.40 5.05
C VAL A 205 -24.53 -7.68 6.26
N ARG A 206 -24.40 -8.31 7.43
CA ARG A 206 -24.60 -7.68 8.74
C ARG A 206 -23.24 -7.54 9.39
N PHE A 207 -22.78 -6.31 9.60
CA PHE A 207 -21.43 -6.04 10.09
C PHE A 207 -21.21 -6.59 11.49
N ALA A 208 -22.25 -6.67 12.32
CA ALA A 208 -22.18 -7.28 13.66
C ALA A 208 -21.77 -8.77 13.66
N ASP A 209 -21.93 -9.48 12.55
CA ASP A 209 -21.51 -10.87 12.41
C ASP A 209 -19.99 -11.00 12.11
N TYR A 210 -19.29 -9.88 11.87
CA TYR A 210 -17.88 -9.83 11.53
C TYR A 210 -17.08 -9.15 12.64
N PRO A 211 -16.11 -9.83 13.28
CA PRO A 211 -15.37 -9.31 14.42
C PRO A 211 -14.39 -8.18 14.08
N GLY A 212 -14.23 -7.85 12.79
CA GLY A 212 -13.39 -6.75 12.35
C GLY A 212 -11.91 -7.12 12.34
N PHE A 213 -11.18 -6.79 13.41
CA PHE A 213 -9.74 -7.06 13.55
C PHE A 213 -9.48 -7.79 14.88
N ALA A 214 -8.87 -8.97 14.84
CA ALA A 214 -8.51 -9.74 16.03
C ALA A 214 -7.39 -9.08 16.85
N ALA A 215 -7.34 -9.40 18.16
CA ALA A 215 -6.48 -8.74 19.13
C ALA A 215 -4.99 -8.74 18.73
N ASP A 216 -4.60 -9.81 18.06
CA ASP A 216 -3.28 -10.26 17.62
C ASP A 216 -2.95 -9.95 16.15
N ALA A 217 -3.81 -9.26 15.41
CA ALA A 217 -3.53 -8.81 14.04
C ALA A 217 -2.50 -7.66 13.95
N ARG A 218 -1.55 -7.59 14.88
CA ARG A 218 -0.56 -6.52 15.07
C ARG A 218 0.85 -7.04 14.90
#